data_AF-A0A7W0P5U3-F1
#
_entry.id   AF-A0A7W0P5U3-F1
#
_cell.length_a   1.000
_cell.length_b   1.000
_cell.length_c   1.000
_cell.angle_alpha   90.00
_cell.angle_beta   90.00
_cell.angle_gamma   90.00
#
_symmetry.space_group_name_H-M   'P 1'
#
loop_
_entity.id
_entity.type
_entity.pdbx_description
1 polymer ?
#
loop_
_entity_poly.entity_id
_entity_poly.type
_entity_poly.pdbx_seq_one_letter_code
_entity_poly.pdbx_strand_id
1 'polypeptide(L)' 'MAVISVGAGNDYGHPAPATLAALREVHGLDLYRTDEDGRVVIESDGKRISVREER' A
#
# COMPACT_ATOMS: atom_id res chain seq x y z
N MET A 1 -9.13 0.60 -1.16
CA MET A 1 -7.73 0.97 -0.97
C MET A 1 -7.12 0.17 0.17
N ALA A 2 -5.87 -0.26 0.02
CA ALA A 2 -5.03 -0.87 1.04
C ALA A 2 -3.64 -0.20 1.05
N VAL A 3 -3.02 -0.12 2.23
CA VAL A 3 -1.65 0.40 2.39
C VAL A 3 -0.81 -0.60 3.18
N ILE A 4 0.41 -0.85 2.72
CA ILE A 4 1.38 -1.72 3.36
C ILE A 4 2.59 -0.86 3.74
N SER A 5 2.80 -0.70 5.04
CA SER A 5 3.99 -0.05 5.59
C SER A 5 5.09 -1.08 5.80
N VAL A 6 6.10 -1.05 4.93
CA VAL A 6 7.23 -1.97 4.94
C VAL A 6 8.48 -1.28 4.37
N GLY A 7 9.66 -1.67 4.86
CA GLY A 7 10.94 -1.14 4.38
C GLY A 7 11.40 -1.78 3.08
N ALA A 8 12.14 -1.04 2.26
CA ALA A 8 12.80 -1.57 1.06
C ALA A 8 13.81 -2.65 1.45
N GLY A 9 13.76 -3.81 0.77
CA GLY A 9 14.64 -4.94 1.07
C GLY A 9 14.36 -5.61 2.43
N ASN A 10 13.09 -5.65 2.85
CA ASN A 10 12.73 -6.28 4.12
C ASN A 10 12.91 -7.81 4.10
N ASP A 11 13.99 -8.28 4.72
CA ASP A 11 14.38 -9.70 4.75
C ASP A 11 13.48 -10.59 5.63
N TYR A 12 12.51 -10.01 6.35
CA TYR A 12 11.52 -10.74 7.14
C TYR A 12 10.49 -11.50 6.28
N GLY A 13 10.52 -11.34 4.96
CA GLY A 13 9.59 -11.99 4.03
C GLY A 13 8.21 -11.34 3.97
N HIS A 14 8.10 -10.08 4.39
CA HIS A 14 6.88 -9.28 4.29
C HIS A 14 6.96 -8.25 3.17
N PRO A 15 5.82 -7.91 2.54
CA PRO A 15 4.51 -8.57 2.68
C PRO A 15 4.53 -9.97 2.07
N ALA A 16 3.86 -10.93 2.75
CA ALA A 16 3.87 -12.31 2.30
C ALA A 16 3.21 -12.44 0.92
N PRO A 17 3.72 -13.29 0.01
CA PRO A 17 3.15 -13.46 -1.33
C PRO A 17 1.66 -13.80 -1.33
N ALA A 18 1.20 -14.60 -0.37
CA ALA A 18 -0.22 -14.95 -0.21
C ALA A 18 -1.09 -13.72 0.14
N THR A 19 -0.57 -12.81 0.97
CA THR A 19 -1.27 -11.54 1.29
C THR A 19 -1.37 -10.65 0.06
N LEU A 20 -0.28 -10.51 -0.71
CA LEU A 20 -0.28 -9.75 -1.97
C LEU A 20 -1.25 -10.34 -3.00
N ALA A 21 -1.27 -11.67 -3.14
CA ALA A 21 -2.20 -12.36 -4.02
C ALA A 21 -3.65 -12.08 -3.61
N ALA A 22 -3.99 -12.26 -2.33
CA ALA A 22 -5.35 -12.02 -1.83
C ALA A 22 -5.80 -10.57 -2.05
N LEU A 23 -4.91 -9.58 -1.89
CA LEU A 23 -5.23 -8.17 -2.15
C LEU A 23 -5.45 -7.91 -3.65
N ARG A 24 -4.65 -8.51 -4.53
CA ARG A 24 -4.79 -8.35 -5.98
C ARG A 24 -6.09 -8.93 -6.55
N GLU A 25 -6.67 -9.94 -5.89
CA GLU A 25 -7.98 -10.49 -6.27
C GLU A 25 -9.15 -9.54 -5.97
N VAL A 26 -8.96 -8.51 -5.14
CA VAL A 26 -10.02 -7.55 -4.82
C VAL A 26 -10.16 -6.55 -5.96
N HIS A 27 -11.20 -6.71 -6.77
CA HIS A 27 -11.52 -5.79 -7.87
C HIS A 27 -11.68 -4.35 -7.37
N GLY A 28 -10.99 -3.41 -8.03
CA GLY A 28 -11.03 -1.98 -7.70
C GLY A 28 -10.25 -1.59 -6.44
N LEU A 29 -9.38 -2.47 -5.93
CA LEU A 29 -8.50 -2.15 -4.80
C LEU A 29 -7.21 -1.47 -5.28
N ASP A 30 -7.06 -0.19 -4.96
CA ASP A 30 -5.76 0.47 -5.02
C ASP A 30 -4.87 -0.02 -3.87
N LEU A 31 -3.65 -0.46 -4.20
CA LEU A 31 -2.67 -0.98 -3.25
C LEU A 31 -1.42 -0.11 -3.25
N TYR A 32 -1.06 0.41 -2.08
CA TYR A 32 0.12 1.26 -1.88
C TYR A 32 1.13 0.63 -0.92
N ARG A 33 2.42 0.80 -1.20
CA ARG A 33 3.53 0.11 -0.55
C ARG A 33 4.71 1.05 -0.32
N THR A 34 5.10 1.27 0.94
CA THR A 34 6.17 2.23 1.24
C THR A 34 7.56 1.80 0.75
N ASP A 35 7.76 0.50 0.49
CA ASP A 35 8.99 -0.03 -0.10
C ASP A 35 9.08 0.16 -1.62
N GLU A 36 7.95 0.31 -2.30
CA GLU A 36 7.86 0.47 -3.76
C GLU A 36 7.57 1.93 -4.15
N ASP A 37 6.62 2.55 -3.46
CA ASP A 37 6.06 3.88 -3.74
C ASP A 37 6.67 5.00 -2.87
N GLY A 38 7.53 4.64 -1.92
CA GLY A 38 8.18 5.59 -1.02
C GLY A 38 7.22 6.16 0.04
N ARG A 39 7.15 7.47 0.15
CA ARG A 39 6.27 8.14 1.13
C ARG A 39 4.86 8.20 0.58
N VAL A 40 3.93 7.50 1.25
CA VAL A 40 2.49 7.52 0.94
C VAL A 40 1.75 8.41 1.95
N VAL A 41 1.05 9.43 1.46
CA VAL A 41 0.20 10.32 2.25
C VAL A 41 -1.26 10.06 1.91
N ILE A 42 -2.02 9.62 2.91
CA ILE A 42 -3.47 9.43 2.80
C ILE A 42 -4.13 10.53 3.64
N GLU A 43 -4.98 11.33 3.00
CA GLU A 43 -5.67 12.45 3.64
C GLU A 43 -7.18 12.31 3.43
N SER A 44 -7.95 12.58 4.48
CA SER A 44 -9.42 12.53 4.44
C SER A 44 -10.02 13.81 5.00
N ASP A 45 -10.99 14.36 4.29
CA ASP A 45 -11.81 15.50 4.76
C ASP A 45 -13.10 15.04 5.47
N GLY A 46 -13.23 13.74 5.73
CA GLY A 46 -14.43 13.11 6.30
C GLY A 46 -15.51 12.76 5.26
N LYS A 47 -15.34 13.15 3.99
CA LYS A 47 -16.24 12.81 2.87
C LYS A 47 -15.51 12.16 1.70
N ARG A 48 -14.27 12.54 1.46
CA ARG A 48 -13.39 12.03 0.41
C ARG A 48 -12.04 11.65 1.00
N ILE A 49 -11.43 10.67 0.36
CA ILE A 49 -10.06 10.25 0.63
C ILE A 49 -9.23 10.62 -0.60
N SER A 50 -8.07 11.24 -0.37
CA SER A 50 -7.07 11.53 -1.40
C SER A 50 -5.74 10.87 -1.01
N VAL A 51 -4.98 10.45 -2.02
CA VAL A 51 -3.70 9.76 -1.84
C VAL A 51 -2.62 10.48 -2.66
N ARG A 52 -1.43 10.63 -2.09
CA ARG A 52 -0.25 11.21 -2.75
C ARG A 52 0.98 10.36 -2.43
N GLU A 53 1.84 10.18 -3.41
CA GLU A 53 3.08 9.41 -3.32
C GLU A 53 4.29 10.31 -3.61
N GLU A 54 5.37 10.15 -2.85
CA GLU A 54 6.65 10.82 -3.05
C GLU A 54 7.78 9.79 -2.97
N ARG A 55 8.46 9.54 -4.11
CA ARG A 55 9.50 8.52 -4.26
C ARG A 55 10.91 9.10 -4.22
#